data_AF-A0A225UST5-F1
#
_entry.id   AF-A0A225UST5-F1
#
_cell.length_a   1.000
_cell.length_b   1.000
_cell.length_c   1.000
_cell.angle_alpha   90.00
_cell.angle_beta   90.00
_cell.angle_gamma   90.00
#
_symmetry.space_group_name_H-M   'P 1'
#
loop_
_entity.id
_entity.type
_entity.pdbx_description
1 polymer ?
#
loop_
_entity_poly.entity_id
_entity_poly.type
_entity_poly.pdbx_seq_one_letter_code
_entity_poly.pdbx_strand_id
1 'polypeptide(L)'
;MLPKIEELTLECNIDEANVGVPGVTTPEMEAKMRRILKRHRSIFLGDGNAAPAPARAKPVALHARQIAAPFLVKVFELLKKLLEAELIEHSESEWSSPIVIVLKKNGIDIPLSSTSDR
;
A
#
# COMPACT_ATOMS: atom_id res chain seq x y z
N MET A 1 15.33 -26.57 6.28
CA MET A 1 14.44 -27.25 5.31
C MET A 1 13.33 -26.28 4.96
N LEU A 2 13.21 -25.88 3.70
CA LEU A 2 12.15 -24.97 3.24
C LEU A 2 10.88 -25.79 2.96
N PRO A 3 9.68 -25.33 3.34
CA PRO A 3 8.46 -26.05 3.03
C PRO A 3 8.24 -26.03 1.52
N LYS A 4 7.79 -27.18 1.00
CA LYS A 4 7.41 -27.38 -0.40
C LYS A 4 6.23 -26.46 -0.68
N ILE A 5 6.39 -25.52 -1.59
CA ILE A 5 5.28 -24.74 -2.12
C ILE A 5 4.49 -25.73 -2.98
N GLU A 6 3.43 -26.29 -2.41
CA GLU A 6 2.40 -26.93 -3.20
C GLU A 6 1.85 -25.84 -4.11
N GLU A 7 2.11 -25.96 -5.41
CA GLU A 7 1.46 -25.14 -6.44
C GLU A 7 -0.03 -25.45 -6.41
N LEU A 8 -0.73 -24.81 -5.46
CA LEU A 8 -2.17 -24.72 -5.46
C LEU A 8 -2.53 -23.88 -6.67
N THR A 9 -2.87 -24.55 -7.78
CA THR A 9 -3.64 -23.94 -8.87
C THR A 9 -5.04 -23.64 -8.35
N LEU A 10 -5.12 -22.66 -7.44
CA LEU A 10 -6.36 -22.03 -7.03
C LEU A 10 -6.86 -21.26 -8.26
N GLU A 11 -7.84 -21.82 -8.98
CA GLU A 11 -8.57 -21.07 -9.99
C GLU A 11 -9.40 -19.98 -9.28
N CYS A 12 -9.29 -18.73 -9.71
CA CYS A 12 -10.01 -17.61 -9.11
C CYS A 12 -11.53 -17.75 -9.30
N ASN A 13 -12.30 -17.68 -8.20
CA ASN A 13 -13.77 -17.69 -8.26
C ASN A 13 -14.31 -16.31 -8.69
N ILE A 14 -14.48 -16.13 -9.99
CA ILE A 14 -14.99 -14.89 -10.59
C ILE A 14 -16.47 -14.61 -10.22
N ASP A 15 -17.25 -15.62 -9.81
CA ASP A 15 -18.67 -15.43 -9.49
C ASP A 15 -18.86 -14.65 -8.18
N GLU A 16 -17.92 -14.75 -7.24
CA GLU A 16 -17.89 -14.00 -5.98
C GLU A 16 -17.24 -12.61 -6.12
N ALA A 17 -16.71 -12.27 -7.30
CA ALA A 17 -16.08 -10.98 -7.51
C ALA A 17 -17.11 -9.84 -7.37
N ASN A 18 -16.76 -8.85 -6.56
CA ASN A 18 -17.50 -7.59 -6.49
C ASN A 18 -17.25 -6.79 -7.78
N VAL A 19 -18.22 -6.78 -8.69
CA VAL A 19 -18.12 -6.12 -9.99
C VAL A 19 -19.09 -4.95 -10.02
N GLY A 20 -18.54 -3.74 -10.04
CA GLY A 20 -19.30 -2.50 -10.12
C GLY A 20 -19.50 -1.79 -8.78
N VAL A 21 -20.14 -0.62 -8.85
CA VAL A 21 -20.50 0.21 -7.71
C VAL A 21 -22.03 0.32 -7.67
N PRO A 22 -22.68 0.00 -6.53
CA PRO A 22 -24.13 0.12 -6.38
C PRO A 22 -24.63 1.52 -6.75
N GLY A 23 -25.67 1.59 -7.58
CA GLY A 23 -26.28 2.86 -8.02
C GLY A 23 -25.56 3.60 -9.16
N VAL A 24 -24.35 3.18 -9.54
CA VAL A 24 -23.59 3.75 -10.67
C VAL A 24 -23.53 2.77 -11.84
N THR A 25 -23.34 1.48 -11.54
CA THR A 25 -23.17 0.45 -12.57
C THR A 25 -24.53 -0.09 -13.01
N THR A 26 -24.81 -0.07 -14.32
CA THR A 26 -26.01 -0.68 -14.88
C THR A 26 -25.85 -2.22 -14.93
N PRO A 27 -26.95 -2.98 -14.86
CA PRO A 27 -26.89 -4.45 -14.95
C PRO A 27 -26.19 -4.96 -16.22
N GLU A 28 -26.33 -4.24 -17.34
CA GLU A 28 -25.67 -4.58 -18.61
C GLU A 28 -24.14 -4.39 -18.55
N MET A 29 -23.69 -3.33 -17.89
CA MET A 29 -22.26 -3.06 -17.71
C MET A 29 -21.63 -4.12 -16.81
N GLU A 30 -22.31 -4.47 -15.72
CA GLU A 30 -21.89 -5.53 -14.82
C GLU A 30 -21.80 -6.88 -15.55
N ALA A 31 -22.83 -7.25 -16.33
CA ALA A 31 -22.83 -8.47 -17.13
C ALA A 31 -21.66 -8.50 -18.15
N LYS A 32 -21.38 -7.37 -18.80
CA LYS A 32 -20.25 -7.24 -19.73
C LYS A 32 -18.91 -7.42 -19.02
N MET A 33 -18.73 -6.81 -17.85
CA MET A 33 -17.52 -6.93 -17.03
C MET A 33 -17.32 -8.36 -16.55
N ARG A 34 -18.36 -9.01 -16.01
CA ARG A 34 -18.32 -10.43 -15.59
C ARG A 34 -17.94 -11.35 -16.75
N ARG A 35 -18.46 -11.11 -17.96
CA ARG A 35 -18.09 -11.89 -19.16
C ARG A 35 -16.61 -11.76 -19.50
N ILE A 36 -16.03 -10.57 -19.37
CA ILE A 36 -14.60 -10.33 -19.62
C ILE A 36 -13.75 -11.04 -18.57
N LEU A 37 -14.09 -10.92 -17.29
CA LEU A 37 -13.37 -11.56 -16.19
C LEU A 37 -13.38 -13.10 -16.35
N LYS A 38 -14.52 -13.70 -16.70
CA LYS A 38 -14.63 -15.14 -16.99
C LYS A 38 -13.74 -15.58 -18.16
N ARG A 39 -13.66 -14.77 -19.23
CA ARG A 39 -12.80 -15.05 -20.39
C ARG A 39 -11.32 -15.06 -20.03
N HIS A 40 -10.90 -14.21 -19.09
CA HIS A 40 -9.50 -14.02 -18.72
C HIS A 40 -9.12 -14.71 -17.39
N ARG A 41 -9.92 -15.68 -16.93
CA ARG A 41 -9.76 -16.36 -15.63
C ARG A 41 -8.36 -16.90 -15.36
N SER A 42 -7.66 -17.39 -16.38
CA SER A 42 -6.33 -18.01 -16.25
C SER A 42 -5.21 -17.01 -15.91
N ILE A 43 -5.49 -15.71 -16.02
CA ILE A 43 -4.56 -14.64 -15.66
C ILE A 43 -4.68 -14.30 -14.16
N PHE A 44 -5.81 -14.63 -13.54
CA PHE A 44 -6.07 -14.33 -12.13
C PHE A 44 -5.62 -15.51 -11.26
N LEU A 45 -4.69 -15.23 -10.34
CA LEU A 45 -4.34 -16.14 -9.26
C LEU A 45 -5.54 -16.22 -8.29
N GLY A 46 -6.05 -17.42 -8.03
CA GLY A 46 -7.20 -17.65 -7.15
C GLY A 46 -6.90 -17.58 -5.67
N ASP A 47 -5.72 -17.09 -5.28
CA ASP A 47 -5.54 -16.61 -3.93
C ASP A 47 -6.28 -15.28 -3.83
N GLY A 48 -7.50 -15.35 -3.30
CA GLY A 48 -8.29 -14.16 -3.04
C GLY A 48 -7.43 -13.21 -2.23
N ASN A 49 -7.11 -12.05 -2.80
CA ASN A 49 -6.80 -10.83 -2.04
C ASN A 49 -8.03 -10.36 -1.23
N ALA A 50 -8.82 -11.27 -0.67
CA ALA A 50 -9.49 -11.01 0.58
C ALA A 50 -8.37 -10.86 1.60
N ALA A 51 -7.80 -9.65 1.65
CA ALA A 51 -7.09 -9.19 2.83
C ALA A 51 -7.92 -9.69 4.02
N PRO A 52 -7.32 -10.41 4.99
CA PRO A 52 -8.06 -10.96 6.12
C PRO A 52 -8.96 -9.85 6.65
N ALA A 53 -10.26 -10.14 6.79
CA ALA A 53 -11.29 -9.17 7.18
C ALA A 53 -10.67 -8.21 8.19
N PRO A 54 -10.60 -6.89 7.90
CA PRO A 54 -9.60 -5.99 8.46
C PRO A 54 -9.51 -6.25 9.95
N ALA A 55 -8.49 -7.03 10.34
CA ALA A 55 -8.22 -7.25 11.74
C ALA A 55 -8.01 -5.84 12.26
N ARG A 56 -8.77 -5.43 13.28
CA ARG A 56 -8.72 -4.08 13.83
C ARG A 56 -7.27 -3.82 14.21
N ALA A 57 -6.52 -3.23 13.29
CA ALA A 57 -5.10 -3.05 13.43
C ALA A 57 -4.96 -2.04 14.54
N LYS A 58 -4.21 -2.41 15.58
CA LYS A 58 -3.96 -1.49 16.68
C LYS A 58 -2.96 -0.45 16.17
N PRO A 59 -3.18 0.85 16.44
CA PRO A 59 -2.20 1.86 16.09
C PRO A 59 -0.84 1.48 16.67
N VAL A 60 0.15 1.31 15.79
CA VAL A 60 1.54 1.15 16.19
C VAL A 60 2.19 2.51 16.01
N ALA A 61 2.60 3.10 17.12
CA ALA A 61 3.48 4.26 17.09
C ALA A 61 4.93 3.75 17.08
N LEU A 62 5.55 3.73 15.90
CA LEU A 62 6.97 3.41 15.78
C LEU A 62 7.81 4.66 16.05
N HIS A 63 8.78 4.55 16.95
CA HIS A 63 9.73 5.63 17.19
C HIS A 63 10.55 5.93 15.92
N ALA A 64 10.70 7.23 15.62
CA ALA A 64 11.60 7.68 14.57
C ALA A 64 13.03 7.22 14.88
N ARG A 65 13.74 6.70 13.88
CA ARG A 65 15.14 6.30 14.02
C ARG A 65 16.01 7.54 14.21
N GLN A 66 17.08 7.43 14.99
CA GLN A 66 18.03 8.53 15.15
C GLN A 66 18.70 8.85 13.80
N ILE A 67 18.78 10.14 13.49
CA ILE A 67 19.38 10.68 12.26
C ILE A 67 20.65 11.41 12.67
N ALA A 68 21.76 11.16 11.98
CA ALA A 68 23.00 11.88 12.26
C ALA A 68 22.84 13.39 11.97
N ALA A 69 23.40 14.21 12.86
CA ALA A 69 23.21 15.67 12.85
C ALA A 69 23.42 16.38 11.50
N PRO A 70 24.43 16.02 10.67
CA PRO A 70 24.63 16.66 9.36
C PRO A 70 23.46 16.48 8.37
N PHE A 71 22.62 15.46 8.55
CA PHE A 71 21.50 15.19 7.66
C PHE A 71 20.18 15.77 8.16
N LEU A 72 20.07 16.09 9.45
CA LEU A 72 18.86 16.68 10.03
C LEU A 72 18.47 18.00 9.36
N VAL A 73 19.45 18.85 9.05
CA VAL A 73 19.21 20.14 8.39
C VAL A 73 18.55 19.96 7.02
N LYS A 74 19.10 19.06 6.19
CA LYS A 74 18.55 18.76 4.86
C LYS A 74 17.15 18.15 4.91
N VAL A 75 16.91 17.27 5.88
CA VAL A 75 15.60 16.63 6.08
C VAL A 75 14.57 17.67 6.50
N PHE A 76 14.94 18.58 7.42
CA PHE A 76 14.06 19.65 7.84
C PHE A 76 13.70 20.60 6.70
N GLU A 77 14.68 21.00 5.88
CA GLU A 77 14.41 21.81 4.68
C GLU A 77 13.48 21.11 3.70
N LEU A 78 13.63 19.79 3.51
CA LEU A 78 12.76 19.01 2.64
C LEU A 78 11.33 18.93 3.20
N LEU A 79 11.17 18.62 4.49
CA LEU A 79 9.86 18.58 5.15
C LEU A 79 9.15 19.93 5.08
N LYS A 80 9.89 21.03 5.27
CA LYS A 80 9.33 22.38 5.15
C LYS A 80 8.80 22.66 3.75
N LYS A 81 9.56 22.31 2.70
CA LYS A 81 9.12 22.46 1.30
C LYS A 81 7.88 21.61 1.00
N LEU A 82 7.79 20.40 1.54
CA LEU A 82 6.61 19.55 1.36
C LEU A 82 5.38 20.12 2.08
N LEU A 83 5.56 20.73 3.24
CA LEU A 83 4.50 21.41 3.98
C LEU A 83 4.04 22.69 3.24
N GLU A 84 4.97 23.50 2.73
CA GLU A 84 4.68 24.68 1.92
C GLU A 84 3.98 24.31 0.59
N ALA A 85 4.27 23.13 0.04
CA ALA A 85 3.61 22.58 -1.14
C ALA A 85 2.28 21.87 -0.84
N GLU A 86 1.82 21.87 0.42
CA GLU A 86 0.59 21.20 0.88
C GLU A 86 0.57 19.68 0.57
N LEU A 87 1.73 19.06 0.41
CA LEU A 87 1.86 17.61 0.17
C LEU A 87 1.81 16.79 1.46
N ILE A 88 2.11 17.42 2.59
CA ILE A 88 2.03 16.84 3.93
C ILE A 88 1.36 17.84 4.87
N GLU A 89 0.74 17.34 5.94
CA GLU A 89 0.13 18.15 6.99
C GLU A 89 0.54 17.64 8.37
N HIS A 90 0.38 18.51 9.37
CA HIS A 90 0.55 18.09 10.76
C HIS A 90 -0.63 17.21 11.18
N SER A 91 -0.34 16.07 11.80
CA SER A 91 -1.33 15.10 12.26
C SER A 91 -1.01 14.64 13.68
N GLU A 92 -2.02 14.58 14.54
CA GLU A 92 -1.96 13.98 15.89
C GLU A 92 -2.48 12.54 15.91
N SER A 93 -2.27 11.81 14.81
CA SER A 93 -2.72 10.42 14.68
C SER A 93 -2.00 9.50 15.66
N GLU A 94 -2.75 8.57 16.26
CA GLU A 94 -2.17 7.44 17.02
C GLU A 94 -1.32 6.52 16.12
N TRP A 95 -1.48 6.62 14.80
CA TRP A 95 -0.68 5.93 13.81
C TRP A 95 0.58 6.72 13.49
N SER A 96 1.76 6.17 13.85
CA SER A 96 3.04 6.77 13.52
C SER A 96 3.94 5.77 12.80
N SER A 97 4.26 6.07 11.54
CA SER A 97 5.25 5.33 10.76
C SER A 97 6.60 6.06 10.82
N PRO A 98 7.72 5.34 11.01
CA PRO A 98 9.01 5.97 11.08
C PRO A 98 9.43 6.42 9.68
N ILE A 99 9.95 7.64 9.59
CA ILE A 99 10.53 8.15 8.35
C ILE A 99 11.93 7.56 8.20
N VAL A 100 12.16 6.82 7.13
CA VAL A 100 13.48 6.28 6.80
C VAL A 100 14.14 7.17 5.75
N ILE A 101 15.36 7.58 6.06
CA ILE A 101 16.23 8.39 5.21
C ILE A 101 17.24 7.45 4.56
N VAL A 102 17.22 7.37 3.24
CA VAL A 102 18.26 6.63 2.49
C VAL A 102 19.24 7.65 1.92
N LEU A 103 20.52 7.52 2.27
CA LEU A 103 21.56 8.37 1.70
C LEU A 103 22.03 7.79 0.36
N LYS A 104 21.77 8.48 -0.75
CA LYS A 104 22.39 8.09 -2.03
C LYS A 104 23.86 8.52 -2.06
N LYS A 105 24.69 7.78 -2.81
CA LYS A 105 26.16 7.97 -2.91
C LYS A 105 26.60 9.39 -3.33
N ASN A 106 25.73 10.11 -4.03
CA ASN A 106 25.95 11.49 -4.46
C ASN A 106 25.67 12.52 -3.35
N GLY A 107 25.12 12.14 -2.18
CA GLY A 107 24.95 13.01 -1.00
C GLY A 107 23.96 14.19 -1.18
N ILE A 108 23.41 14.33 -2.38
CA ILE A 108 22.50 15.40 -2.80
C ILE A 108 21.05 14.94 -2.64
N ASP A 109 20.75 13.70 -3.03
CA ASP A 109 19.39 13.18 -3.03
C ASP A 109 19.13 12.34 -1.78
N ILE A 110 18.18 12.80 -0.96
CA ILE A 110 17.67 12.08 0.21
C ILE A 110 16.21 11.69 -0.09
N PRO A 111 15.95 10.47 -0.57
CA PRO A 111 14.59 9.93 -0.59
C PRO A 111 14.06 9.76 0.84
N LEU A 112 12.82 10.21 1.05
CA LEU A 112 12.03 9.89 2.22
C LEU A 112 11.15 8.68 1.89
N SER A 113 11.11 7.70 2.80
CA SER A 113 10.23 6.54 2.69
C SER A 113 9.56 6.28 4.03
N SER A 114 8.27 5.95 3.99
CA SER A 114 7.53 5.42 5.13
C SER A 114 7.31 3.94 4.91
N THR A 115 7.62 3.13 5.93
CA THR A 115 7.23 1.72 5.97
C THR A 115 5.94 1.64 6.78
N SER A 116 4.82 1.43 6.11
CA SER A 116 3.56 1.06 6.78
C SER A 116 3.53 -0.46 6.84
N ASP A 117 3.71 -1.04 8.02
CA ASP A 117 3.37 -2.44 8.27
C ASP A 117 1.83 -2.50 8.30
N ARG A 118 1.22 -2.93 7.20
CA ARG A 118 -0.21 -3.30 7.14
C ARG A 118 -0.35 -4.81 7.17
#